data_AF-A0A8W8I315-F1
#
_entry.id   AF-A0A8W8I315-F1
#
_cell.length_a   1.000
_cell.length_b   1.000
_cell.length_c   1.000
_cell.angle_alpha   90.00
_cell.angle_beta   90.00
_cell.angle_gamma   90.00
#
_symmetry.space_group_name_H-M   'P 1'
#
loop_
_entity.id
_entity.type
_entity.pdbx_description
1 polymer ?
#
loop_
_entity_poly.entity_id
_entity_poly.type
_entity_poly.pdbx_seq_one_letter_code
_entity_poly.pdbx_strand_id
1 'polypeptide(L)'
;MQKEKPSASAESNRKIEERRVILVGKLGAGKSHSGNGILGTKQFKSKQCWSSVTRKCDYGTAVRNGIRYRIFDTPGINSPKNISNEIDVETEIRRCLFCTSPGFHAIVLVLSAAERITNEDLQMLKTLDKMLGESSFRYMILVVTKLENDESLLNEMIAAAPEVAKLNVKCEERRVIFGDDKKEIPPECLQKFDKVLTELIEENTKYGKEYYRHKYYDQATGILKLDKDDYKKKHPEISDSEAFEIVRNEAAVGRSPRDSELRKITDCYCVIS
;
A
#
# COMPACT_ATOMS: atom_id res chain seq x y z
N MET A 1 37.73 -27.60 -33.29
CA MET A 1 36.61 -26.64 -33.31
C MET A 1 36.13 -26.47 -31.88
N GLN A 2 36.59 -25.42 -31.21
CA GLN A 2 36.18 -25.07 -29.85
C GLN A 2 34.80 -24.37 -29.95
N LYS A 3 33.82 -24.85 -29.19
CA LYS A 3 32.52 -24.17 -29.02
C LYS A 3 32.73 -23.04 -28.02
N GLU A 4 32.56 -21.80 -28.47
CA GLU A 4 32.58 -20.62 -27.61
C GLU A 4 31.42 -20.69 -26.60
N LYS A 5 31.76 -20.48 -25.32
CA LYS A 5 30.81 -20.19 -24.25
C LYS A 5 30.19 -18.81 -24.50
N PRO A 6 28.88 -18.60 -24.29
CA PRO A 6 28.33 -17.26 -24.26
C PRO A 6 28.98 -16.45 -23.13
N SER A 7 29.47 -15.26 -23.47
CA SER A 7 30.13 -14.31 -22.56
C SER A 7 29.14 -13.72 -21.54
N ALA A 8 29.53 -13.73 -20.27
CA ALA A 8 28.79 -13.24 -19.11
C ALA A 8 28.75 -11.69 -18.98
N SER A 9 28.47 -10.96 -20.06
CA SER A 9 28.58 -9.48 -20.07
C SER A 9 27.35 -8.75 -20.63
N ALA A 10 26.15 -9.32 -20.51
CA ALA A 10 24.90 -8.69 -20.96
C ALA A 10 23.77 -8.63 -19.90
N GLU A 11 24.09 -8.80 -18.61
CA GLU A 11 23.08 -8.75 -17.52
C GLU A 11 23.12 -7.47 -16.67
N SER A 12 23.97 -6.49 -16.98
CA SER A 12 23.92 -5.20 -16.30
C SER A 12 22.88 -4.29 -16.95
N ASN A 13 21.85 -3.93 -16.17
CA ASN A 13 20.92 -2.80 -16.36
C ASN A 13 19.47 -3.09 -16.81
N ARG A 14 18.88 -4.25 -16.45
CA ARG A 14 17.41 -4.36 -16.42
C ARG A 14 16.87 -3.68 -15.17
N LYS A 15 16.17 -2.55 -15.34
CA LYS A 15 15.42 -1.90 -14.27
C LYS A 15 14.37 -2.87 -13.76
N ILE A 16 14.52 -3.32 -12.50
CA ILE A 16 13.55 -4.19 -11.85
C ILE A 16 12.20 -3.45 -11.79
N GLU A 17 11.14 -4.10 -12.26
CA GLU A 17 9.77 -3.59 -12.16
C GLU A 17 9.42 -3.38 -10.68
N GLU A 18 8.79 -2.25 -10.36
CA GLU A 18 8.44 -1.90 -8.98
C GLU A 18 6.93 -1.69 -8.85
N ARG A 19 6.32 -2.35 -7.86
CA ARG A 19 4.91 -2.20 -7.51
C ARG A 19 4.80 -1.58 -6.12
N ARG A 20 4.01 -0.51 -6.01
CA ARG A 20 3.82 0.30 -4.79
C ARG A 20 2.38 0.14 -4.36
N VAL A 21 2.17 -0.50 -3.20
CA VAL A 21 0.86 -0.91 -2.72
C VAL A 21 0.64 -0.38 -1.32
N ILE A 22 -0.50 0.28 -1.10
CA ILE A 22 -0.91 0.77 0.21
C ILE A 22 -2.00 -0.16 0.76
N LEU A 23 -1.82 -0.69 1.96
CA LEU A 23 -2.81 -1.52 2.64
C LEU A 23 -3.65 -0.66 3.56
N VAL A 24 -4.98 -0.69 3.39
CA VAL A 24 -5.95 0.02 4.24
C VAL A 24 -7.00 -0.96 4.76
N GLY A 25 -7.70 -0.56 5.83
CA GLY A 25 -8.73 -1.39 6.46
C GLY A 25 -8.68 -1.34 7.99
N LYS A 26 -9.69 -1.93 8.60
CA LYS A 26 -9.89 -1.93 10.05
C LYS A 26 -8.71 -2.58 10.80
N LEU A 27 -8.59 -2.24 12.08
CA LEU A 27 -7.71 -2.97 13.00
C LEU A 27 -8.18 -4.44 13.08
N GLY A 28 -7.25 -5.39 13.01
CA GLY A 28 -7.59 -6.82 13.06
C GLY A 28 -8.06 -7.44 11.74
N ALA A 29 -8.21 -6.64 10.67
CA ALA A 29 -8.60 -7.13 9.35
C ALA A 29 -7.53 -8.00 8.66
N GLY A 30 -6.29 -7.99 9.16
CA GLY A 30 -5.19 -8.81 8.62
C GLY A 30 -4.19 -8.08 7.73
N LYS A 31 -4.21 -6.75 7.65
CA LYS A 31 -3.28 -5.94 6.81
C LYS A 31 -1.82 -6.35 6.92
N SER A 32 -1.26 -6.37 8.13
CA SER A 32 0.15 -6.75 8.34
C SER A 32 0.44 -8.19 7.95
N HIS A 33 -0.53 -9.12 8.09
CA HIS A 33 -0.39 -10.49 7.62
C HIS A 33 -0.39 -10.55 6.09
N SER A 34 -1.35 -9.88 5.44
CA SER A 34 -1.41 -9.72 3.99
C SER A 34 -0.14 -9.11 3.41
N GLY A 35 0.39 -8.05 4.04
CA GLY A 35 1.63 -7.42 3.62
C GLY A 35 2.83 -8.35 3.71
N ASN A 36 2.94 -9.13 4.78
CA ASN A 36 4.00 -10.13 4.92
C ASN A 36 3.88 -11.25 3.88
N GLY A 37 2.66 -11.69 3.56
CA GLY A 37 2.43 -12.68 2.50
C GLY A 37 2.84 -12.15 1.13
N ILE A 38 2.44 -10.92 0.78
CA ILE A 38 2.83 -10.28 -0.49
C ILE A 38 4.35 -10.13 -0.59
N LEU A 39 5.02 -9.76 0.50
CA LEU A 39 6.47 -9.62 0.55
C LEU A 39 7.22 -10.96 0.61
N GLY A 40 6.55 -12.06 0.95
CA GLY A 40 7.18 -13.37 1.20
C GLY A 40 8.13 -13.39 2.40
N THR A 41 8.15 -12.33 3.22
CA THR A 41 9.05 -12.16 4.37
C THR A 41 8.32 -11.47 5.52
N LYS A 42 8.72 -11.76 6.76
CA LYS A 42 8.10 -11.17 7.97
C LYS A 42 8.72 -9.82 8.30
N GLN A 43 8.24 -8.75 7.66
CA GLN A 43 8.70 -7.38 7.89
C GLN A 43 7.75 -6.61 8.83
N PHE A 44 6.44 -6.87 8.73
CA PHE A 44 5.45 -6.26 9.62
C PHE A 44 5.20 -7.15 10.84
N LYS A 45 5.09 -6.53 12.02
CA LYS A 45 4.73 -7.26 13.26
C LYS A 45 3.26 -7.70 13.22
N SER A 46 3.01 -8.95 12.81
CA SER A 46 1.69 -9.58 12.79
C SER A 46 1.55 -10.61 13.92
N LYS A 47 1.39 -10.16 15.18
CA LYS A 47 1.05 -11.06 16.30
C LYS A 47 -0.39 -10.83 16.73
N GLN A 48 -1.20 -11.88 16.81
CA GLN A 48 -2.49 -11.85 17.52
C GLN A 48 -2.22 -11.59 19.01
N CYS A 49 -2.15 -10.33 19.41
CA CYS A 49 -2.01 -9.91 20.80
C CYS A 49 -2.80 -8.62 20.95
N TRP A 50 -3.50 -8.48 22.08
CA TRP A 50 -4.36 -7.33 22.38
C TRP A 50 -3.60 -5.99 22.37
N SER A 51 -2.26 -6.04 22.44
CA SER A 51 -1.35 -4.90 22.42
C SER A 51 -0.57 -4.69 21.10
N SER A 52 -0.66 -5.62 20.12
CA SER A 52 0.11 -5.62 18.86
C SER A 52 -0.39 -4.65 17.79
N VAL A 53 -1.06 -3.57 18.19
CA VAL A 53 -1.65 -2.62 17.24
C VAL A 53 -0.53 -1.88 16.50
N THR A 54 -0.55 -1.92 15.16
CA THR A 54 0.28 -1.05 14.32
C THR A 54 -0.13 0.41 14.60
N ARG A 55 0.71 1.13 15.35
CA ARG A 55 0.39 2.49 15.85
C ARG A 55 0.80 3.61 14.89
N LYS A 56 1.56 3.29 13.83
CA LYS A 56 2.09 4.21 12.81
C LYS A 56 2.19 3.47 11.47
N CYS A 57 2.11 4.17 10.32
CA CYS A 57 2.40 3.55 9.02
C CYS A 57 3.75 2.80 9.10
N ASP A 58 3.77 1.54 8.70
CA ASP A 58 4.96 0.71 8.59
C ASP A 58 5.22 0.39 7.12
N TYR A 59 6.46 0.06 6.78
CA TYR A 59 6.89 -0.14 5.41
C TYR A 59 7.71 -1.42 5.27
N GLY A 60 7.48 -2.13 4.16
CA GLY A 60 8.26 -3.31 3.80
C GLY A 60 8.58 -3.36 2.32
N THR A 61 9.75 -3.91 2.00
CA THR A 61 10.24 -4.06 0.62
C THR A 61 10.84 -5.43 0.40
N ALA A 62 10.46 -6.08 -0.69
CA ALA A 62 11.01 -7.38 -1.06
C ALA A 62 10.94 -7.57 -2.57
N VAL A 63 11.87 -8.34 -3.13
CA VAL A 63 11.79 -8.81 -4.51
C VAL A 63 11.18 -10.21 -4.49
N ARG A 64 10.02 -10.38 -5.13
CA ARG A 64 9.35 -11.66 -5.31
C ARG A 64 9.02 -11.85 -6.78
N ASN A 65 9.38 -13.00 -7.34
CA ASN A 65 9.19 -13.32 -8.76
C ASN A 65 9.81 -12.27 -9.71
N GLY A 66 10.98 -11.72 -9.36
CA GLY A 66 11.67 -10.71 -10.16
C GLY A 66 11.06 -9.30 -10.12
N ILE A 67 10.02 -9.08 -9.30
CA ILE A 67 9.33 -7.80 -9.13
C ILE A 67 9.59 -7.27 -7.72
N ARG A 68 9.92 -5.98 -7.61
CA ARG A 68 10.06 -5.30 -6.32
C ARG A 68 8.70 -4.86 -5.81
N TYR A 69 8.26 -5.43 -4.70
CA TYR A 69 7.07 -4.99 -3.98
C TYR A 69 7.47 -4.01 -2.88
N ARG A 70 6.80 -2.86 -2.86
CA ARG A 70 6.81 -1.87 -1.79
C ARG A 70 5.44 -1.83 -1.15
N ILE A 71 5.34 -2.32 0.08
CA ILE A 71 4.09 -2.42 0.81
C ILE A 71 4.09 -1.40 1.94
N PHE A 72 3.03 -0.60 2.02
CA PHE A 72 2.80 0.38 3.06
C PHE A 72 1.63 -0.12 3.91
N ASP A 73 1.92 -0.57 5.13
CA ASP A 73 0.89 -1.01 6.09
C ASP A 73 0.43 0.20 6.90
N THR A 74 -0.84 0.59 6.76
CA THR A 74 -1.40 1.72 7.51
C THR A 74 -1.88 1.28 8.90
N PRO A 75 -1.94 2.17 9.90
CA PRO A 75 -2.66 1.91 11.14
C PRO A 75 -4.13 1.52 10.86
N GLY A 76 -4.72 0.73 11.75
CA GLY A 76 -6.15 0.42 11.66
C GLY A 76 -7.00 1.65 12.01
N ILE A 77 -8.15 1.80 11.34
CA ILE A 77 -9.08 2.93 11.49
C ILE A 77 -9.58 3.07 12.95
N ASN A 78 -9.69 1.95 13.67
CA ASN A 78 -10.14 1.89 15.08
C ASN A 78 -8.98 1.74 16.07
N SER A 79 -7.76 2.12 15.67
CA SER A 79 -6.64 2.14 16.62
C SER A 79 -6.96 3.15 17.73
N PRO A 80 -6.69 2.84 19.02
CA PRO A 80 -6.96 3.77 20.10
C PRO A 80 -6.34 5.13 19.80
N LYS A 81 -7.16 6.19 19.73
CA LYS A 81 -6.67 7.57 19.69
C LYS A 81 -5.90 7.77 21.00
N ASN A 82 -4.59 8.02 20.93
CA ASN A 82 -3.86 8.39 22.13
C ASN A 82 -4.54 9.66 22.68
N ILE A 83 -5.00 9.57 23.92
CA ILE A 83 -5.35 10.73 24.72
C ILE A 83 -4.05 11.55 24.80
N SER A 84 -4.06 12.75 24.23
CA SER A 84 -2.93 13.63 23.85
C SER A 84 -2.41 13.44 22.41
N ASN A 85 -2.76 14.44 21.57
CA ASN A 85 -2.25 14.79 20.23
C ASN A 85 -2.82 14.02 19.01
N GLU A 86 -3.88 14.60 18.41
CA GLU A 86 -4.13 14.84 16.97
C GLU A 86 -3.42 13.99 15.89
N ILE A 87 -3.39 12.66 15.98
CA ILE A 87 -3.07 11.82 14.81
C ILE A 87 -4.37 11.21 14.31
N ASP A 88 -4.98 11.89 13.34
CA ASP A 88 -6.17 11.39 12.65
C ASP A 88 -5.76 10.40 11.54
N VAL A 89 -6.67 9.47 11.20
CA VAL A 89 -6.49 8.45 10.15
C VAL A 89 -6.12 9.11 8.81
N GLU A 90 -6.67 10.29 8.54
CA GLU A 90 -6.34 11.13 7.38
C GLU A 90 -4.84 11.50 7.33
N THR A 91 -4.22 11.82 8.47
CA THR A 91 -2.79 12.17 8.55
C THR A 91 -1.89 10.99 8.20
N GLU A 92 -2.21 9.80 8.70
CA GLU A 92 -1.43 8.59 8.41
C GLU A 92 -1.60 8.16 6.95
N ILE A 93 -2.83 8.24 6.41
CA ILE A 93 -3.07 8.01 4.98
C ILE A 93 -2.27 9.00 4.14
N ARG A 94 -2.27 10.31 4.48
CA ARG A 94 -1.44 11.32 3.78
C ARG A 94 0.04 11.00 3.81
N ARG A 95 0.56 10.58 4.97
CA ARG A 95 1.97 10.20 5.11
C ARG A 95 2.31 9.03 4.20
N CYS A 96 1.49 7.98 4.25
CA CYS A 96 1.62 6.82 3.39
C CYS A 96 1.53 7.21 1.89
N LEU A 97 0.62 8.13 1.52
CA LEU A 97 0.54 8.69 0.16
C LEU A 97 1.86 9.32 -0.24
N PHE A 98 2.35 10.34 0.47
CA PHE A 98 3.58 11.05 0.06
C PHE A 98 4.81 10.16 -0.06
N CYS A 99 4.90 9.10 0.74
CA CYS A 99 6.00 8.14 0.68
C CYS A 99 5.93 7.21 -0.55
N THR A 100 4.76 7.12 -1.20
CA THR A 100 4.60 6.42 -2.49
C THR A 100 4.91 7.28 -3.70
N SER A 101 5.41 8.51 -3.54
CA SER A 101 5.87 9.36 -4.65
C SER A 101 6.72 8.56 -5.66
N PRO A 102 6.47 8.67 -6.99
CA PRO A 102 5.60 9.65 -7.65
C PRO A 102 4.09 9.28 -7.70
N GLY A 103 3.70 8.15 -7.12
CA GLY A 103 2.33 7.63 -7.11
C GLY A 103 2.27 6.15 -6.75
N PHE A 104 1.12 5.62 -6.34
CA PHE A 104 0.96 4.20 -6.02
C PHE A 104 0.30 3.42 -7.17
N HIS A 105 0.61 2.13 -7.27
CA HIS A 105 0.01 1.26 -8.27
C HIS A 105 -1.32 0.67 -7.78
N ALA A 106 -1.43 0.36 -6.49
CA ALA A 106 -2.69 -0.09 -5.91
C ALA A 106 -2.91 0.38 -4.48
N ILE A 107 -4.19 0.55 -4.12
CA ILE A 107 -4.67 0.51 -2.75
C ILE A 107 -5.34 -0.84 -2.54
N VAL A 108 -4.97 -1.55 -1.48
CA VAL A 108 -5.59 -2.82 -1.11
C VAL A 108 -6.44 -2.57 0.12
N LEU A 109 -7.76 -2.68 -0.03
CA LEU A 109 -8.67 -2.70 1.10
C LEU A 109 -8.76 -4.11 1.66
N VAL A 110 -8.27 -4.30 2.88
CA VAL A 110 -8.32 -5.58 3.57
C VAL A 110 -9.60 -5.67 4.41
N LEU A 111 -10.44 -6.63 4.07
CA LEU A 111 -11.70 -6.96 4.73
C LEU A 111 -11.58 -8.34 5.39
N SER A 112 -12.15 -8.50 6.57
CA SER A 112 -12.17 -9.78 7.30
C SER A 112 -13.54 -10.42 7.15
N ALA A 113 -13.62 -11.63 6.58
CA ALA A 113 -14.88 -12.36 6.44
C ALA A 113 -15.54 -12.73 7.78
N ALA A 114 -14.75 -12.80 8.86
CA ALA A 114 -15.27 -13.03 10.21
C ALA A 114 -15.90 -11.78 10.85
N GLU A 115 -15.84 -10.61 10.22
CA GLU A 115 -16.34 -9.36 10.76
C GLU A 115 -17.37 -8.74 9.82
N ARG A 116 -18.41 -8.12 10.41
CA ARG A 116 -19.35 -7.30 9.64
C ARG A 116 -18.69 -5.98 9.26
N ILE A 117 -19.07 -5.46 8.10
CA ILE A 117 -18.78 -4.08 7.71
C ILE A 117 -19.42 -3.14 8.72
N THR A 118 -18.63 -2.21 9.24
CA THR A 118 -19.09 -1.25 10.25
C THR A 118 -19.17 0.16 9.69
N ASN A 119 -19.76 1.08 10.47
CA ASN A 119 -19.80 2.50 10.08
C ASN A 119 -18.40 3.10 9.93
N GLU A 120 -17.42 2.62 10.68
CA GLU A 120 -16.03 3.04 10.59
C GLU A 120 -15.39 2.64 9.25
N ASP A 121 -15.71 1.45 8.72
CA ASP A 121 -15.28 1.06 7.38
C ASP A 121 -15.84 2.01 6.31
N LEU A 122 -17.14 2.33 6.40
CA LEU A 122 -17.80 3.27 5.49
C LEU A 122 -17.23 4.69 5.61
N GLN A 123 -16.89 5.14 6.82
CA GLN A 123 -16.26 6.43 7.03
C GLN A 123 -14.86 6.49 6.40
N MET A 124 -14.06 5.43 6.52
CA MET A 124 -12.76 5.37 5.87
C MET A 124 -12.89 5.42 4.35
N LEU A 125 -13.85 4.72 3.75
CA LEU A 125 -14.11 4.79 2.31
C LEU A 125 -14.48 6.21 1.86
N LYS A 126 -15.30 6.91 2.66
CA LYS A 126 -15.63 8.33 2.41
C LYS A 126 -14.39 9.23 2.54
N THR A 127 -13.53 8.97 3.52
CA THR A 127 -12.28 9.72 3.68
C THR A 127 -11.34 9.49 2.49
N LEU A 128 -11.18 8.24 2.04
CA LEU A 128 -10.40 7.93 0.84
C LEU A 128 -10.97 8.62 -0.40
N ASP A 129 -12.29 8.61 -0.58
CA ASP A 129 -12.95 9.31 -1.69
C ASP A 129 -12.71 10.82 -1.62
N LYS A 130 -12.88 11.44 -0.44
CA LYS A 130 -12.59 12.87 -0.24
C LYS A 130 -11.13 13.22 -0.53
N MET A 131 -10.20 12.35 -0.14
CA MET A 131 -8.76 12.58 -0.29
C MET A 131 -8.27 12.35 -1.71
N LEU A 132 -8.70 11.27 -2.35
CA LEU A 132 -8.13 10.77 -3.60
C LEU A 132 -9.07 10.96 -4.80
N GLY A 133 -10.33 11.32 -4.54
CA GLY A 133 -11.39 11.37 -5.53
C GLY A 133 -11.86 9.98 -5.97
N GLU A 134 -13.06 9.93 -6.50
CA GLU A 134 -13.73 8.69 -6.90
C GLU A 134 -12.93 7.88 -7.94
N SER A 135 -12.17 8.56 -8.81
CA SER A 135 -11.29 7.88 -9.78
C SER A 135 -10.21 6.99 -9.16
N SER A 136 -9.91 7.17 -7.87
CA SER A 136 -8.92 6.36 -7.16
C SER A 136 -9.37 4.92 -6.92
N PHE A 137 -10.68 4.64 -6.90
CA PHE A 137 -11.22 3.29 -6.73
C PHE A 137 -10.85 2.35 -7.90
N ARG A 138 -10.50 2.89 -9.07
CA ARG A 138 -9.91 2.12 -10.18
C ARG A 138 -8.55 1.49 -9.82
N TYR A 139 -7.83 2.08 -8.87
CA TYR A 139 -6.57 1.53 -8.38
C TYR A 139 -6.77 0.67 -7.13
N MET A 140 -8.01 0.33 -6.78
CA MET A 140 -8.32 -0.44 -5.58
C MET A 140 -8.53 -1.92 -5.88
N ILE A 141 -8.01 -2.77 -4.99
CA ILE A 141 -8.24 -4.22 -4.94
C ILE A 141 -8.84 -4.56 -3.58
N LEU A 142 -9.91 -5.34 -3.56
CA LEU A 142 -10.48 -5.89 -2.33
C LEU A 142 -9.74 -7.18 -1.96
N VAL A 143 -9.18 -7.25 -0.76
CA VAL A 143 -8.58 -8.48 -0.22
C VAL A 143 -9.42 -8.97 0.95
N VAL A 144 -9.89 -10.21 0.89
CA VAL A 144 -10.70 -10.83 1.94
C VAL A 144 -9.87 -11.85 2.71
N THR A 145 -9.76 -11.66 4.01
CA THR A 145 -9.09 -12.57 4.97
C THR A 145 -10.12 -13.37 5.77
N LYS A 146 -9.66 -14.39 6.51
CA LYS A 146 -10.50 -15.29 7.32
C LYS A 146 -11.58 -16.00 6.50
N LEU A 147 -11.29 -16.29 5.24
CA LEU A 147 -12.18 -16.99 4.31
C LEU A 147 -11.36 -18.07 3.61
N GLU A 148 -11.84 -19.31 3.62
CA GLU A 148 -11.26 -20.34 2.74
C GLU A 148 -11.35 -19.89 1.27
N ASN A 149 -10.58 -20.52 0.38
CA ASN A 149 -10.55 -20.14 -1.04
C ASN A 149 -11.86 -20.55 -1.77
N ASP A 150 -12.98 -19.95 -1.37
CA ASP A 150 -14.35 -20.19 -1.81
C ASP A 150 -14.94 -18.91 -2.41
N GLU A 151 -14.87 -18.83 -3.74
CA GLU A 151 -15.40 -17.71 -4.50
C GLU A 151 -16.94 -17.65 -4.48
N SER A 152 -17.63 -18.80 -4.30
CA SER A 152 -19.09 -18.83 -4.24
C SER A 152 -19.57 -18.14 -2.98
N LEU A 153 -18.99 -18.51 -1.83
CA LEU A 153 -19.30 -17.89 -0.55
C LEU A 153 -18.92 -16.40 -0.56
N LEU A 154 -17.79 -16.02 -1.15
CA LEU A 154 -17.43 -14.60 -1.30
C LEU A 154 -18.50 -13.82 -2.08
N ASN A 155 -19.01 -14.37 -3.19
CA ASN A 155 -20.05 -13.72 -3.99
C ASN A 155 -21.35 -13.55 -3.20
N GLU A 156 -21.76 -14.57 -2.43
CA GLU A 156 -22.93 -14.50 -1.54
C GLU A 156 -22.75 -13.42 -0.46
N MET A 157 -21.58 -13.36 0.17
CA MET A 157 -21.26 -12.35 1.18
C MET A 157 -21.30 -10.93 0.61
N ILE A 158 -20.77 -10.71 -0.60
CA ILE A 158 -20.81 -9.42 -1.28
C ILE A 158 -22.25 -9.05 -1.64
N ALA A 159 -23.04 -9.99 -2.17
CA ALA A 159 -24.43 -9.76 -2.53
C ALA A 159 -25.31 -9.42 -1.32
N ALA A 160 -25.02 -10.03 -0.16
CA ALA A 160 -25.71 -9.77 1.09
C ALA A 160 -25.34 -8.41 1.74
N ALA A 161 -24.28 -7.74 1.27
CA ALA A 161 -23.79 -6.48 1.82
C ALA A 161 -23.83 -5.36 0.75
N PRO A 162 -24.93 -4.60 0.62
CA PRO A 162 -25.13 -3.62 -0.45
C PRO A 162 -24.00 -2.59 -0.59
N GLU A 163 -23.41 -2.15 0.53
CA GLU A 163 -22.30 -1.19 0.51
C GLU A 163 -21.01 -1.81 -0.05
N VAL A 164 -20.75 -3.10 0.22
CA VAL A 164 -19.62 -3.83 -0.37
C VAL A 164 -19.89 -4.14 -1.83
N ALA A 165 -21.11 -4.50 -2.21
CA ALA A 165 -21.49 -4.71 -3.60
C ALA A 165 -21.23 -3.45 -4.44
N LYS A 166 -21.66 -2.27 -3.96
CA LYS A 166 -21.37 -0.98 -4.60
C LYS A 166 -19.86 -0.73 -4.72
N LEU A 167 -19.12 -0.97 -3.63
CA LEU A 167 -17.67 -0.80 -3.63
C LEU A 167 -16.99 -1.75 -4.62
N ASN A 168 -17.39 -3.03 -4.66
CA ASN A 168 -16.85 -4.03 -5.56
C ASN A 168 -17.01 -3.60 -7.03
N VAL A 169 -18.15 -3.01 -7.39
CA VAL A 169 -18.36 -2.43 -8.72
C VAL A 169 -17.43 -1.23 -8.97
N LYS A 170 -17.26 -0.32 -8.00
CA LYS A 170 -16.30 0.80 -8.12
C LYS A 170 -14.86 0.33 -8.28
N CYS A 171 -14.52 -0.81 -7.69
CA CYS A 171 -13.24 -1.48 -7.82
C CYS A 171 -13.16 -2.37 -9.08
N GLU A 172 -14.10 -2.24 -10.02
CA GLU A 172 -14.19 -3.03 -11.26
C GLU A 172 -14.03 -4.54 -10.98
N GLU A 173 -14.67 -4.99 -9.89
CA GLU A 173 -14.73 -6.37 -9.42
C GLU A 173 -13.40 -7.02 -9.02
N ARG A 174 -12.32 -6.23 -8.88
CA ARG A 174 -11.01 -6.72 -8.43
C ARG A 174 -11.04 -7.15 -6.97
N ARG A 175 -11.10 -8.47 -6.76
CA ARG A 175 -11.12 -9.09 -5.44
C ARG A 175 -10.27 -10.35 -5.35
N VAL A 176 -9.67 -10.59 -4.19
CA VAL A 176 -8.81 -11.75 -3.91
C VAL A 176 -9.04 -12.25 -2.48
N ILE A 177 -9.12 -13.57 -2.32
CA ILE A 177 -9.16 -14.22 -1.00
C ILE A 177 -7.72 -14.53 -0.55
N PHE A 178 -7.36 -14.17 0.68
CA PHE A 178 -6.04 -14.41 1.27
C PHE A 178 -6.04 -15.57 2.30
N GLY A 179 -7.11 -16.34 2.35
CA GLY A 179 -7.22 -17.55 3.17
C GLY A 179 -7.82 -17.31 4.55
N ASP A 180 -7.86 -18.38 5.33
CA ASP A 180 -8.55 -18.55 6.61
C ASP A 180 -7.66 -18.21 7.82
N ASP A 181 -6.78 -17.22 7.70
CA ASP A 181 -5.81 -16.82 8.74
C ASP A 181 -4.83 -17.95 9.16
N LYS A 182 -4.57 -18.91 8.27
CA LYS A 182 -3.43 -19.84 8.41
C LYS A 182 -2.12 -19.07 8.56
N LYS A 183 -1.09 -19.76 9.08
CA LYS A 183 0.24 -19.18 9.32
C LYS A 183 0.83 -18.52 8.06
N GLU A 184 0.49 -19.04 6.89
CA GLU A 184 0.92 -18.56 5.58
C GLU A 184 -0.27 -18.46 4.63
N ILE A 185 -0.27 -17.42 3.78
CA ILE A 185 -1.26 -17.24 2.73
C ILE A 185 -1.01 -18.30 1.66
N PRO A 186 -2.05 -19.02 1.18
CA PRO A 186 -1.87 -20.03 0.15
C PRO A 186 -1.20 -19.47 -1.12
N PRO A 187 -0.25 -20.20 -1.74
CA PRO A 187 0.45 -19.72 -2.93
C PRO A 187 -0.47 -19.33 -4.09
N GLU A 188 -1.57 -20.05 -4.28
CA GLU A 188 -2.59 -19.77 -5.29
C GLU A 188 -3.30 -18.42 -5.06
N CYS A 189 -3.52 -18.05 -3.80
CA CYS A 189 -4.08 -16.75 -3.43
C CYS A 189 -3.10 -15.61 -3.77
N LEU A 190 -1.81 -15.79 -3.49
CA LEU A 190 -0.76 -14.82 -3.85
C LEU A 190 -0.57 -14.71 -5.37
N GLN A 191 -0.65 -15.82 -6.10
CA GLN A 191 -0.63 -15.81 -7.56
C GLN A 191 -1.83 -15.07 -8.15
N LYS A 192 -3.03 -15.29 -7.60
CA LYS A 192 -4.24 -14.54 -7.99
C LYS A 192 -4.06 -13.05 -7.71
N PHE A 193 -3.49 -12.67 -6.57
CA PHE A 193 -3.17 -11.28 -6.26
C PHE A 193 -2.21 -10.66 -7.28
N ASP A 194 -1.12 -11.36 -7.61
CA ASP A 194 -0.15 -10.88 -8.60
C ASP A 194 -0.78 -10.67 -9.96
N LYS A 195 -1.66 -11.59 -10.38
CA LYS A 195 -2.40 -11.48 -11.63
C LYS A 195 -3.30 -10.26 -11.63
N VAL A 196 -4.17 -10.11 -10.63
CA VAL A 196 -5.11 -8.98 -10.52
C VAL A 196 -4.37 -7.64 -10.46
N LEU A 197 -3.25 -7.57 -9.74
CA LEU A 197 -2.43 -6.37 -9.67
C LEU A 197 -1.75 -6.05 -11.01
N THR A 198 -1.28 -7.08 -11.73
CA THR A 198 -0.69 -6.90 -13.06
C THR A 198 -1.74 -6.37 -14.05
N GLU A 199 -2.92 -6.99 -14.09
CA GLU A 199 -4.04 -6.56 -14.93
C GLU A 199 -4.45 -5.12 -14.64
N LEU A 200 -4.58 -4.75 -13.35
CA LEU A 200 -4.85 -3.37 -12.93
C LEU A 200 -3.81 -2.39 -13.49
N ILE A 201 -2.51 -2.71 -13.37
CA ILE A 201 -1.43 -1.83 -13.83
C ILE A 201 -1.45 -1.72 -15.35
N GLU A 202 -1.61 -2.83 -16.07
CA GLU A 202 -1.66 -2.87 -17.53
C GLU A 202 -2.85 -2.08 -18.08
N GLU A 203 -4.03 -2.25 -17.50
CA GLU A 203 -5.23 -1.50 -17.86
C GLU A 203 -5.03 0.00 -17.66
N ASN A 204 -4.53 0.41 -16.51
CA ASN A 204 -4.28 1.82 -16.23
C ASN A 204 -3.15 2.41 -17.11
N THR A 205 -2.16 1.60 -17.49
CA THR A 205 -1.08 1.98 -18.42
C THR A 205 -1.61 2.27 -19.81
N LYS A 206 -2.61 1.52 -20.31
CA LYS A 206 -3.26 1.80 -21.61
C LYS A 206 -3.89 3.20 -21.68
N TYR A 207 -4.28 3.76 -20.53
CA TYR A 207 -4.82 5.11 -20.42
C TYR A 207 -3.76 6.17 -20.07
N GLY A 208 -2.47 5.82 -20.10
CA GLY A 208 -1.36 6.70 -19.76
C GLY A 208 -1.23 7.01 -18.27
N LYS A 209 -1.84 6.19 -17.40
CA LYS A 209 -1.87 6.41 -15.94
C LYS A 209 -1.43 5.16 -15.16
N GLU A 210 -0.26 4.60 -15.47
CA GLU A 210 0.30 3.39 -14.83
C GLU A 210 0.16 3.34 -13.30
N TYR A 211 0.30 4.48 -12.63
CA TYR A 211 0.07 4.64 -11.20
C TYR A 211 -0.82 5.85 -10.92
N TYR A 212 -1.54 5.80 -9.80
CA TYR A 212 -2.33 6.92 -9.33
C TYR A 212 -1.42 8.07 -8.89
N ARG A 213 -1.66 9.26 -9.46
CA ARG A 213 -0.91 10.49 -9.13
C ARG A 213 -1.84 11.52 -8.48
N HIS A 214 -1.64 11.73 -7.19
CA HIS A 214 -2.22 12.82 -6.40
C HIS A 214 -1.60 14.17 -6.76
N LYS A 215 -2.39 15.26 -6.65
CA LYS A 215 -1.94 16.65 -6.90
C LYS A 215 -0.75 17.11 -6.04
N TYR A 216 -0.52 16.45 -4.92
CA TYR A 216 0.53 16.78 -3.96
C TYR A 216 1.84 16.03 -4.17
N TYR A 217 1.90 15.06 -5.10
CA TYR A 217 3.12 14.28 -5.28
C TYR A 217 4.31 15.12 -5.70
N ASP A 218 4.12 16.19 -6.47
CA ASP A 218 5.26 17.02 -6.89
C ASP A 218 5.90 17.74 -5.71
N GLN A 219 5.09 18.29 -4.80
CA GLN A 219 5.58 18.93 -3.58
C GLN A 219 6.28 17.91 -2.67
N ALA A 220 5.64 16.74 -2.45
CA ALA A 220 6.24 15.67 -1.66
C ALA A 220 7.56 15.17 -2.27
N THR A 221 7.61 15.01 -3.59
CA THR A 221 8.82 14.60 -4.32
C THR A 221 9.92 15.65 -4.20
N GLY A 222 9.58 16.94 -4.24
CA GLY A 222 10.53 18.02 -4.01
C GLY A 222 11.18 17.93 -2.64
N ILE A 223 10.38 17.76 -1.58
CA ILE A 223 10.87 17.62 -0.20
C ILE A 223 11.75 16.37 -0.05
N LEU A 224 11.29 15.23 -0.55
CA LEU A 224 12.05 13.97 -0.48
C LEU A 224 13.35 14.02 -1.29
N LYS A 225 13.42 14.80 -2.38
CA LYS A 225 14.67 15.05 -3.12
C LYS A 225 15.67 15.81 -2.27
N LEU A 226 15.23 16.84 -1.52
CA LEU A 226 16.12 17.57 -0.62
C LEU A 226 16.67 16.67 0.49
N ASP A 227 15.82 15.83 1.08
CA ASP A 227 16.25 14.83 2.06
C ASP A 227 17.27 13.84 1.45
N LYS A 228 17.03 13.38 0.22
CA LYS A 228 17.96 12.51 -0.53
C LYS A 228 19.31 13.19 -0.75
N ASP A 229 19.29 14.44 -1.19
CA ASP A 229 20.52 15.19 -1.48
C ASP A 229 21.34 15.43 -0.19
N ASP A 230 20.68 15.73 0.93
CA ASP A 230 21.35 15.87 2.23
C ASP A 230 21.89 14.54 2.76
N TYR A 231 21.16 13.44 2.55
CA TYR A 231 21.63 12.09 2.86
C TYR A 231 22.88 11.73 2.04
N LYS A 232 22.85 12.00 0.73
CA LYS A 232 23.98 11.77 -0.19
C LYS A 232 25.24 12.57 0.15
N LYS A 233 25.11 13.79 0.68
CA LYS A 233 26.26 14.57 1.17
C LYS A 233 27.00 13.86 2.31
N LYS A 234 26.28 13.12 3.15
CA LYS A 234 26.84 12.33 4.28
C LYS A 234 27.28 10.94 3.87
N HIS A 235 26.65 10.38 2.82
CA HIS A 235 26.86 9.02 2.32
C HIS A 235 27.09 9.03 0.79
N PRO A 236 28.23 9.57 0.32
CA PRO A 236 28.49 9.71 -1.12
C PRO A 236 28.55 8.37 -1.87
N GLU A 237 28.92 7.29 -1.18
CA GLU A 237 29.03 5.92 -1.69
C GLU A 237 27.70 5.26 -2.07
N ILE A 238 26.60 5.71 -1.47
CA ILE A 238 25.27 5.12 -1.67
C ILE A 238 24.71 5.58 -3.03
N SER A 239 24.09 4.66 -3.76
CA SER A 239 23.46 5.00 -5.06
C SER A 239 22.28 5.97 -4.89
N ASP A 240 21.97 6.76 -5.92
CA ASP A 240 20.84 7.68 -5.87
C ASP A 240 19.50 6.99 -5.61
N SER A 241 19.33 5.79 -6.18
CA SER A 241 18.14 4.96 -5.94
C SER A 241 18.06 4.57 -4.48
N GLU A 242 19.12 4.00 -3.92
CA GLU A 242 19.17 3.52 -2.54
C GLU A 242 19.03 4.66 -1.52
N ALA A 243 19.66 5.82 -1.75
CA ALA A 243 19.47 7.00 -0.91
C ALA A 243 18.00 7.45 -0.90
N PHE A 244 17.33 7.44 -2.06
CA PHE A 244 15.92 7.83 -2.14
C PHE A 244 15.01 6.79 -1.47
N GLU A 245 15.38 5.52 -1.50
CA GLU A 245 14.69 4.47 -0.72
C GLU A 245 14.78 4.72 0.77
N ILE A 246 15.99 4.97 1.29
CA ILE A 246 16.22 5.23 2.72
C ILE A 246 15.40 6.43 3.17
N VAL A 247 15.43 7.53 2.42
CA VAL A 247 14.70 8.75 2.74
C VAL A 247 13.18 8.54 2.71
N ARG A 248 12.65 7.83 1.72
CA ARG A 248 11.23 7.45 1.70
C ARG A 248 10.86 6.62 2.92
N ASN A 249 11.72 5.69 3.33
CA ASN A 249 11.47 4.82 4.47
C ASN A 249 11.43 5.61 5.77
N GLU A 250 12.38 6.53 5.97
CA GLU A 250 12.40 7.42 7.13
C GLU A 250 11.17 8.35 7.13
N ALA A 251 10.78 8.91 5.98
CA ALA A 251 9.55 9.69 5.86
C ALA A 251 8.30 8.85 6.20
N ALA A 252 8.24 7.59 5.75
CA ALA A 252 7.11 6.69 5.96
C ALA A 252 6.88 6.35 7.43
N VAL A 253 7.92 6.45 8.28
CA VAL A 253 7.84 6.25 9.74
C VAL A 253 7.85 7.57 10.53
N GLY A 254 7.92 8.72 9.85
CA GLY A 254 7.87 10.07 10.45
C GLY A 254 9.20 10.53 11.04
N ARG A 255 10.31 10.10 10.43
CA ARG A 255 11.69 10.43 10.78
C ARG A 255 12.40 11.25 9.71
N SER A 256 11.67 11.71 8.69
CA SER A 256 12.20 12.68 7.74
C SER A 256 12.66 13.95 8.49
N PRO A 257 13.85 14.51 8.20
CA PRO A 257 14.26 15.82 8.69
C PRO A 257 13.25 16.94 8.36
N ARG A 258 12.49 16.75 7.29
CA ARG A 258 11.45 17.66 6.77
C ARG A 258 10.04 17.12 7.00
N ASP A 259 9.82 16.25 7.99
CA ASP A 259 8.51 15.67 8.32
C ASP A 259 7.45 16.75 8.56
N SER A 260 7.83 17.88 9.18
CA SER A 260 6.92 19.01 9.38
C SER A 260 6.47 19.68 8.07
N GLU A 261 7.31 19.70 7.04
CA GLU A 261 6.98 20.21 5.72
C GLU A 261 6.05 19.24 5.00
N LEU A 262 6.36 17.94 5.04
CA LEU A 262 5.50 16.88 4.49
C LEU A 262 4.09 16.91 5.10
N ARG A 263 3.98 17.14 6.42
CA ARG A 263 2.67 17.25 7.10
C ARG A 263 1.89 18.50 6.73
N LYS A 264 2.57 19.57 6.33
CA LYS A 264 1.94 20.84 5.89
C LYS A 264 1.47 20.80 4.43
N ILE A 265 1.76 19.73 3.69
CA ILE A 265 1.23 19.55 2.35
C ILE A 265 -0.28 19.31 2.44
N THR A 266 -1.04 20.39 2.34
CA THR A 266 -2.49 20.41 2.33
C THR A 266 -2.96 21.45 1.33
N ASP A 267 -4.25 21.46 1.01
CA ASP A 267 -4.86 22.65 0.43
C ASP A 267 -4.76 23.77 1.46
N CYS A 268 -4.28 24.95 1.07
CA CYS A 268 -4.37 26.18 1.88
C CYS A 268 -5.83 26.67 2.09
N TYR A 269 -6.84 25.81 1.91
CA TYR A 269 -8.26 26.14 1.97
C TYR A 269 -9.03 25.23 2.92
N CYS A 270 -8.49 25.03 4.12
CA CYS A 270 -9.30 24.64 5.29
C CYS A 270 -8.98 25.61 6.44
N VAL A 271 -9.10 26.91 6.17
CA VAL A 271 -9.51 27.85 7.21
C VAL A 271 -11.03 27.80 7.21
N ILE A 272 -11.57 27.20 8.26
CA ILE A 272 -12.99 27.13 8.56
C ILE A 272 -13.53 28.58 8.56
N SER A 273 -14.50 28.87 7.68
CA SER A 273 -15.49 29.93 7.90
C SER A 273 -16.73 29.31 8.52
#